data_AF-A0A7C5M295-F1
#
_entry.id   AF-A0A7C5M295-F1
#
_cell.length_a   1.000
_cell.length_b   1.000
_cell.length_c   1.000
_cell.angle_alpha   90.00
_cell.angle_beta   90.00
_cell.angle_gamma   90.00
#
_symmetry.space_group_name_H-M   'P 1'
#
loop_
_entity.id
_entity.type
_entity.pdbx_description
1 polymer ?
#
loop_
_entity_poly.entity_id
_entity_poly.type
_entity_poly.pdbx_seq_one_letter_code
_entity_poly.pdbx_strand_id
1 'polypeptide(L)'
;MNVKANLQRLCVVVAATLTTPWVQADPPADSSSIGPPPPRASRFEPQPHPSAARADWLLKARLAIAAGKLDDARASLAQARRQGATPAVPGESADRVAALLQQAQRFIRGPQPGEPRDGYRAAFGQFLIEQAVGLIPYGQLDKAEQLARQADALQVRYAPNQRTPQVVLD
;
A
#
# COMPACT_ATOMS: atom_id res chain seq x y z
N MET A 1 44.98 -21.36 -5.44
CA MET A 1 45.45 -20.92 -6.77
C MET A 1 44.29 -21.18 -7.74
N ASN A 2 43.49 -20.16 -8.04
CA ASN A 2 43.52 -19.36 -9.29
C ASN A 2 43.20 -20.27 -10.51
N VAL A 3 42.23 -19.98 -11.38
CA VAL A 3 42.36 -18.94 -12.41
C VAL A 3 40.99 -18.68 -13.10
N LYS A 4 40.56 -17.40 -13.08
CA LYS A 4 39.92 -16.56 -14.13
C LYS A 4 38.60 -17.04 -14.79
N ALA A 5 37.50 -16.30 -14.61
CA ALA A 5 37.13 -15.06 -15.31
C ALA A 5 36.80 -15.27 -16.80
N ASN A 6 35.50 -15.29 -17.12
CA ASN A 6 35.01 -15.39 -18.49
C ASN A 6 34.67 -13.98 -19.01
N LEU A 7 35.50 -13.52 -19.95
CA LEU A 7 35.43 -12.24 -20.62
C LEU A 7 34.38 -12.24 -21.74
N GLN A 8 33.64 -11.12 -21.79
CA GLN A 8 33.44 -10.25 -22.95
C GLN A 8 33.44 -10.89 -24.36
N ARG A 9 32.32 -10.70 -25.07
CA ARG A 9 32.34 -10.48 -26.52
C ARG A 9 31.75 -9.12 -26.85
N LEU A 10 32.65 -8.23 -27.24
CA LEU A 10 32.37 -7.06 -28.08
C LEU A 10 31.79 -7.54 -29.42
N CYS A 11 30.77 -6.84 -29.89
CA CYS A 11 30.68 -6.43 -31.29
C CYS A 11 30.27 -4.96 -31.30
N VAL A 12 31.19 -4.13 -31.79
CA VAL A 12 31.02 -2.71 -32.12
C VAL A 12 30.92 -2.62 -33.65
N VAL A 13 30.59 -1.41 -34.12
CA VAL A 13 30.66 -0.87 -35.49
C VAL A 13 29.37 -1.16 -36.29
N VAL A 14 28.66 -0.24 -36.97
CA VAL A 14 28.96 1.02 -37.70
C VAL A 14 27.64 1.85 -37.75
N ALA A 15 27.58 3.14 -37.38
CA ALA A 15 27.52 4.37 -38.24
C ALA A 15 26.55 4.29 -39.45
N ALA A 16 25.79 5.30 -39.91
CA ALA A 16 25.62 6.73 -39.66
C ALA A 16 24.40 7.21 -40.50
N THR A 17 24.13 8.53 -40.52
CA THR A 17 23.29 9.31 -41.48
C THR A 17 21.77 9.37 -41.19
N LEU A 18 21.02 10.49 -41.25
CA LEU A 18 21.23 11.91 -41.58
C LEU A 18 20.09 12.73 -40.92
N THR A 19 20.45 13.85 -40.31
CA THR A 19 19.95 15.22 -40.57
C THR A 19 18.57 15.38 -41.22
N THR A 20 17.62 16.02 -40.50
CA THR A 20 16.50 16.76 -41.12
C THR A 20 16.35 18.10 -40.41
N PRO A 21 16.63 19.24 -41.07
CA PRO A 21 16.30 20.56 -40.54
C PRO A 21 14.89 20.95 -41.02
N TRP A 22 13.99 21.28 -40.10
CA TRP A 22 12.77 22.01 -40.43
C TRP A 22 12.96 23.48 -40.04
N VAL A 23 13.02 24.31 -41.06
CA VAL A 23 13.07 25.78 -40.99
C VAL A 23 11.76 26.30 -41.60
N GLN A 24 10.99 26.97 -40.74
CA GLN A 24 10.32 28.26 -40.96
C GLN A 24 8.97 28.34 -41.71
N ALA A 25 7.99 28.92 -41.01
CA ALA A 25 7.21 30.07 -41.51
C ALA A 25 6.44 30.74 -40.36
N ASP A 26 6.77 32.00 -40.09
CA ASP A 26 5.88 33.08 -39.63
C ASP A 26 5.64 33.98 -40.89
N PRO A 27 4.68 34.93 -40.98
CA PRO A 27 3.59 35.37 -40.09
C PRO A 27 2.25 35.54 -40.93
N PRO A 28 1.21 36.41 -40.67
CA PRO A 28 1.21 37.78 -40.13
C PRO A 28 0.28 38.02 -38.91
N ALA A 29 0.66 39.03 -38.14
CA ALA A 29 -0.24 39.75 -37.24
C ALA A 29 -1.33 40.48 -38.04
N ASP A 30 -2.60 40.33 -37.64
CA ASP A 30 -3.52 41.44 -37.35
C ASP A 30 -4.86 40.92 -36.78
N SER A 31 -5.62 41.84 -36.18
CA SER A 31 -7.00 41.72 -35.70
C SER A 31 -7.23 41.33 -34.23
N SER A 32 -7.04 42.35 -33.38
CA SER A 32 -8.01 42.79 -32.37
C SER A 32 -9.33 42.00 -32.28
N SER A 33 -9.52 41.29 -31.17
CA SER A 33 -10.86 41.08 -30.60
C SER A 33 -10.74 41.00 -29.08
N ILE A 34 -10.91 42.15 -28.42
CA ILE A 34 -11.14 42.23 -26.98
C ILE A 34 -12.61 41.85 -26.76
N GLY A 35 -12.87 40.55 -26.66
CA GLY A 35 -14.07 40.01 -26.02
C GLY A 35 -13.76 39.63 -24.58
N PRO A 36 -14.70 39.74 -23.63
CA PRO A 36 -14.50 39.17 -22.30
C PRO A 36 -14.22 37.67 -22.46
N PRO A 37 -13.22 37.10 -21.75
CA PRO A 37 -12.97 35.67 -21.80
C PRO A 37 -14.25 34.93 -21.34
N PRO A 38 -14.64 33.82 -22.00
CA PRO A 38 -15.70 32.98 -21.46
C PRO A 38 -15.28 32.53 -20.06
N PRO A 39 -16.23 32.35 -19.11
CA PRO A 39 -15.90 31.78 -17.82
C PRO A 39 -15.21 30.44 -18.08
N ARG A 40 -13.93 30.38 -17.73
CA ARG A 40 -13.13 29.16 -17.78
C ARG A 40 -13.93 28.15 -16.98
N ALA A 41 -14.58 27.20 -17.66
CA ALA A 41 -15.11 26.03 -17.00
C ALA A 41 -13.91 25.44 -16.27
N SER A 42 -13.88 25.62 -14.95
CA SER A 42 -12.92 24.96 -14.08
C SER A 42 -13.18 23.48 -14.25
N ARG A 43 -12.53 22.89 -15.27
CA ARG A 43 -12.26 21.48 -15.32
C ARG A 43 -11.50 21.24 -14.03
N PHE A 44 -12.22 20.76 -13.03
CA PHE A 44 -11.66 20.05 -11.90
C PHE A 44 -11.01 18.81 -12.51
N GLU A 45 -9.83 19.01 -13.11
CA GLU A 45 -8.88 17.94 -13.27
C GLU A 45 -8.39 17.69 -11.85
N PRO A 46 -8.71 16.54 -11.23
CA PRO A 46 -8.14 16.22 -9.94
C PRO A 46 -6.64 16.12 -10.16
N GLN A 47 -5.92 17.19 -9.85
CA GLN A 47 -4.47 17.13 -9.80
C GLN A 47 -4.12 16.04 -8.80
N PRO A 48 -3.38 14.99 -9.19
CA PRO A 48 -2.90 14.03 -8.22
C PRO A 48 -1.94 14.80 -7.30
N HIS A 49 -2.45 15.20 -6.13
CA HIS A 49 -1.63 15.85 -5.13
C HIS A 49 -0.42 14.95 -4.86
N PRO A 50 0.82 15.47 -4.80
CA PRO A 50 2.00 14.68 -4.45
C PRO A 50 1.88 14.02 -3.07
N SER A 51 0.88 14.42 -2.27
CA SER A 51 0.40 13.77 -1.05
C SER A 51 -0.08 12.33 -1.27
N ALA A 52 -0.66 12.00 -2.42
CA ALA A 52 -1.06 10.63 -2.76
C ALA A 52 0.14 9.73 -3.11
N ALA A 53 1.26 10.34 -3.56
CA ALA A 53 2.52 9.66 -3.86
C ALA A 53 3.44 9.53 -2.63
N ARG A 54 3.25 10.34 -1.58
CA ARG A 54 3.56 10.00 -0.17
C ARG A 54 2.61 8.89 0.28
N ALA A 55 2.66 7.78 -0.45
CA ALA A 55 1.82 6.64 -0.25
C ALA A 55 1.90 6.23 1.23
N ASP A 56 0.74 6.21 1.85
CA ASP A 56 0.54 6.03 3.28
C ASP A 56 1.27 4.76 3.75
N TRP A 57 2.50 4.95 4.23
CA TRP A 57 3.42 3.84 4.50
C TRP A 57 2.85 2.90 5.58
N LEU A 58 2.00 3.43 6.45
CA LEU A 58 1.27 2.66 7.45
C LEU A 58 0.18 1.78 6.81
N LEU A 59 -0.57 2.30 5.84
CA LEU A 59 -1.50 1.49 5.04
C LEU A 59 -0.77 0.38 4.28
N LYS A 60 0.35 0.70 3.63
CA LYS A 60 1.17 -0.31 2.94
C LYS A 60 1.63 -1.41 3.89
N ALA A 61 2.09 -1.03 5.08
CA ALA A 61 2.48 -1.99 6.11
C ALA A 61 1.31 -2.87 6.56
N ARG A 62 0.11 -2.30 6.79
CA ARG A 62 -1.10 -3.07 7.12
C ARG A 62 -1.49 -4.05 6.02
N LEU A 63 -1.51 -3.61 4.76
CA LEU A 63 -1.85 -4.48 3.63
C LEU A 63 -0.84 -5.64 3.50
N ALA A 64 0.44 -5.36 3.71
CA ALA A 64 1.48 -6.39 3.74
C ALA A 64 1.29 -7.37 4.90
N ILE A 65 0.93 -6.89 6.11
CA ILE A 65 0.59 -7.75 7.26
C ILE A 65 -0.61 -8.65 6.94
N ALA A 66 -1.69 -8.08 6.39
CA ALA A 66 -2.89 -8.81 5.99
C ALA A 66 -2.63 -9.82 4.86
N ALA A 67 -1.55 -9.66 4.10
CA ALA A 67 -1.10 -10.59 3.08
C ALA A 67 -0.07 -11.61 3.60
N GLY A 68 0.35 -11.54 4.87
CA GLY A 68 1.41 -12.37 5.43
C GLY A 68 2.83 -12.00 4.98
N LYS A 69 3.01 -10.88 4.28
CA LYS A 69 4.29 -10.41 3.75
C LYS A 69 5.03 -9.56 4.80
N LEU A 70 5.60 -10.23 5.81
CA LEU A 70 6.20 -9.54 6.96
C LEU A 70 7.39 -8.65 6.60
N ASP A 71 8.20 -9.03 5.61
CA ASP A 71 9.36 -8.23 5.20
C ASP A 71 8.96 -6.94 4.49
N ASP A 72 7.94 -6.99 3.62
CA ASP A 72 7.36 -5.81 2.98
C ASP A 72 6.74 -4.86 4.02
N ALA A 73 6.10 -5.43 5.05
CA ALA A 73 5.55 -4.66 6.16
C ALA A 73 6.64 -3.97 6.98
N ARG A 74 7.76 -4.65 7.28
CA ARG A 74 8.92 -4.06 7.96
C ARG A 74 9.53 -2.93 7.16
N ALA A 75 9.72 -3.14 5.86
CA ALA A 75 10.27 -2.13 4.97
C ALA A 75 9.39 -0.87 4.93
N SER A 76 8.07 -1.06 4.80
CA SER A 76 7.09 0.04 4.80
C SER A 76 7.07 0.78 6.13
N LEU A 77 7.13 0.08 7.25
CA LEU A 77 7.17 0.68 8.58
C LEU A 77 8.47 1.48 8.82
N ALA A 78 9.61 0.98 8.34
CA ALA A 78 10.87 1.70 8.40
C ALA A 78 10.82 3.01 7.59
N GLN A 79 10.16 3.00 6.42
CA GLN A 79 9.93 4.22 5.63
C GLN A 79 8.98 5.18 6.34
N ALA A 80 7.90 4.69 6.95
CA ALA A 80 6.97 5.50 7.73
C ALA A 80 7.70 6.28 8.85
N ARG A 81 8.56 5.60 9.60
CA ARG A 81 9.35 6.19 10.69
C ARG A 81 10.37 7.21 10.18
N ARG A 82 11.09 6.90 9.11
CA ARG A 82 12.09 7.82 8.52
C ARG A 82 11.48 9.10 7.99
N GLN A 83 10.27 9.02 7.43
CA GLN A 83 9.59 10.16 6.82
C GLN A 83 8.70 10.92 7.80
N GLY A 84 8.62 10.49 9.06
CA GLY A 84 7.72 11.06 10.05
C GLY A 84 6.26 10.99 9.59
N ALA A 85 5.86 9.89 8.96
CA ALA A 85 4.55 9.74 8.34
C ALA A 85 3.45 10.05 9.35
N THR A 86 2.65 11.07 9.04
CA THR A 86 1.44 11.36 9.81
C THR A 86 0.40 10.30 9.44
N PRO A 87 -0.19 9.60 10.43
CA PRO A 87 -1.22 8.62 10.16
C PRO A 87 -2.43 9.29 9.49
N ALA A 88 -2.90 8.75 8.37
CA ALA A 88 -4.12 9.27 7.74
C ALA A 88 -5.39 8.91 8.53
N VAL A 89 -5.31 7.89 9.38
CA VAL A 89 -6.43 7.43 10.22
C VAL A 89 -6.17 7.80 11.69
N PRO A 90 -7.14 8.43 12.38
CA PRO A 90 -7.02 8.72 13.80
C PRO A 90 -6.73 7.47 14.64
N GLY A 91 -5.76 7.56 15.56
CA GLY A 91 -5.39 6.45 16.44
C GLY A 91 -4.55 5.34 15.78
N GLU A 92 -4.17 5.53 14.52
CA GLU A 92 -3.11 4.77 13.86
C GLU A 92 -1.74 5.39 14.20
N SER A 93 -0.73 4.55 14.40
CA SER A 93 0.64 4.98 14.58
C SER A 93 1.61 3.91 14.10
N ALA A 94 2.85 4.30 13.83
CA ALA A 94 3.90 3.34 13.50
C ALA A 94 4.06 2.28 14.61
N ASP A 95 3.93 2.64 15.87
CA ASP A 95 4.06 1.68 16.98
C ASP A 95 2.89 0.70 17.06
N ARG A 96 1.68 1.14 16.73
CA ARG A 96 0.53 0.24 16.62
C ARG A 96 0.70 -0.76 15.49
N VAL A 97 1.14 -0.31 14.31
CA VAL A 97 1.42 -1.20 13.17
C VAL A 97 2.60 -2.13 13.46
N ALA A 98 3.61 -1.69 14.23
CA ALA A 98 4.69 -2.54 14.71
C ALA A 98 4.19 -3.66 15.64
N ALA A 99 3.26 -3.35 16.55
CA ALA A 99 2.65 -4.35 17.42
C ALA A 99 1.85 -5.39 16.62
N LEU A 100 1.08 -4.94 15.62
CA LEU A 100 0.36 -5.83 14.70
C LEU A 100 1.31 -6.75 13.93
N LEU A 101 2.45 -6.23 13.49
CA LEU A 101 3.48 -7.02 12.81
C LEU A 101 4.02 -8.15 13.72
N GLN A 102 4.26 -7.86 15.00
CA GLN A 102 4.70 -8.88 15.97
C GLN A 102 3.63 -9.95 16.20
N GLN A 103 2.36 -9.55 16.30
CA GLN A 103 1.24 -10.48 16.39
C GLN A 103 1.13 -11.37 15.13
N ALA A 104 1.22 -10.78 13.94
CA ALA A 104 1.24 -11.53 12.68
C ALA A 104 2.38 -12.56 12.64
N GLN A 105 3.58 -12.16 13.10
CA GLN A 105 4.72 -13.07 13.20
C GLN A 105 4.51 -14.20 14.22
N ARG A 106 3.73 -13.98 15.29
CA ARG A 106 3.30 -15.07 16.17
C ARG A 106 2.40 -16.04 15.41
N PHE A 107 1.37 -15.56 14.74
CA PHE A 107 0.39 -16.44 14.07
C PHE A 107 0.97 -17.19 12.86
N ILE A 108 1.97 -16.62 12.17
CA ILE A 108 2.70 -17.34 11.11
C ILE A 108 3.55 -18.49 11.67
N ARG A 109 4.13 -18.31 12.88
CA ARG A 109 4.90 -19.37 13.55
C ARG A 109 4.02 -20.51 14.07
N GLY A 110 2.71 -20.28 14.19
CA GLY A 110 1.77 -21.26 14.72
C GLY A 110 1.67 -21.24 16.25
N PRO A 111 0.86 -22.16 16.81
CA PRO A 111 0.67 -22.28 18.25
C PRO A 111 1.96 -22.69 18.95
N GLN A 112 2.19 -22.14 20.15
CA GLN A 112 3.34 -22.53 20.95
C GLN A 112 3.16 -23.93 21.57
N PRO A 113 4.27 -24.64 21.91
CA PRO A 113 4.18 -25.91 22.62
C PRO A 113 3.38 -25.76 23.92
N GLY A 114 2.34 -26.59 24.09
CA GLY A 114 1.45 -26.54 25.26
C GLY A 114 0.31 -25.52 25.17
N GLU A 115 0.21 -24.72 24.09
CA GLU A 115 -0.89 -23.78 23.89
C GLU A 115 -2.18 -24.50 23.46
N PRO A 116 -3.33 -24.25 24.12
CA PRO A 116 -4.61 -24.80 23.69
C PRO A 116 -5.00 -24.32 22.28
N ARG A 117 -5.35 -25.26 21.40
CA ARG A 117 -5.71 -24.96 20.00
C ARG A 117 -6.89 -23.99 19.89
N ASP A 118 -7.88 -24.12 20.75
CA ASP A 118 -9.07 -23.25 20.73
C ASP A 118 -8.74 -21.82 21.14
N GLY A 119 -7.88 -21.65 22.15
CA GLY A 119 -7.39 -20.33 22.56
C GLY A 119 -6.56 -19.67 21.45
N TYR A 120 -5.70 -20.44 20.79
CA TYR A 120 -4.93 -19.97 19.63
C TYR A 120 -5.85 -19.52 18.48
N ARG A 121 -6.84 -20.34 18.10
CA ARG A 121 -7.79 -20.00 17.03
C ARG A 121 -8.61 -18.77 17.37
N ALA A 122 -9.10 -18.65 18.60
CA ALA A 122 -9.85 -17.48 19.04
C ALA A 122 -9.00 -16.20 18.98
N ALA A 123 -7.75 -16.26 19.45
CA ALA A 123 -6.82 -15.15 19.35
C ALA A 123 -6.51 -14.77 17.90
N PHE A 124 -6.36 -15.77 17.01
CA PHE A 124 -6.13 -15.54 15.59
C PHE A 124 -7.35 -14.91 14.91
N GLY A 125 -8.57 -15.39 15.21
CA GLY A 125 -9.81 -14.79 14.73
C GLY A 125 -9.96 -13.34 15.17
N GLN A 126 -9.64 -13.03 16.43
CA GLN A 126 -9.66 -11.66 16.93
C GLN A 126 -8.65 -10.76 16.21
N PHE A 127 -7.45 -11.26 15.94
CA PHE A 127 -6.44 -10.54 15.16
C PHE A 127 -6.93 -10.21 13.75
N LEU A 128 -7.56 -11.17 13.05
CA LEU A 128 -8.11 -10.96 11.71
C LEU A 128 -9.22 -9.89 11.72
N ILE A 129 -10.11 -9.91 12.72
CA ILE A 129 -11.17 -8.90 12.88
C ILE A 129 -10.57 -7.52 13.17
N GLU A 130 -9.55 -7.43 14.02
CA GLU A 130 -8.87 -6.15 14.29
C GLU A 130 -8.19 -5.59 13.02
N GLN A 131 -7.56 -6.45 12.21
CA GLN A 131 -7.02 -6.04 10.92
C GLN A 131 -8.12 -5.52 9.99
N ALA A 132 -9.23 -6.26 9.89
CA ALA A 132 -10.35 -5.90 9.06
C ALA A 132 -10.94 -4.53 9.43
N VAL A 133 -11.27 -4.32 10.70
CA VAL A 133 -11.81 -3.05 11.20
C VAL A 133 -10.84 -1.89 10.96
N GLY A 134 -9.54 -2.14 11.15
CA GLY A 134 -8.53 -1.11 10.91
C GLY A 134 -8.29 -0.78 9.45
N LEU A 135 -8.78 -1.58 8.50
CA LEU A 135 -8.70 -1.34 7.06
C LEU A 135 -9.92 -0.56 6.49
N ILE A 136 -11.05 -0.59 7.20
CA ILE A 136 -12.27 0.18 6.86
C ILE A 136 -12.00 1.68 6.68
N PRO A 137 -11.35 2.40 7.63
CA PRO A 137 -11.14 3.84 7.47
C PRO A 137 -10.17 4.20 6.33
N TYR A 138 -9.42 3.23 5.80
CA TYR A 138 -8.58 3.37 4.61
C TYR A 138 -9.33 3.05 3.30
N GLY A 139 -10.63 2.78 3.36
CA GLY A 139 -11.45 2.39 2.21
C GLY A 139 -11.12 0.99 1.66
N GLN A 140 -10.37 0.16 2.39
CA GLN A 140 -9.96 -1.18 1.95
C GLN A 140 -11.04 -2.22 2.27
N LEU A 141 -12.26 -1.98 1.79
CA LEU A 141 -13.45 -2.76 2.16
C LEU A 141 -13.36 -4.22 1.72
N ASP A 142 -12.93 -4.49 0.48
CA ASP A 142 -12.78 -5.87 -0.03
C ASP A 142 -11.82 -6.70 0.84
N LYS A 143 -10.73 -6.07 1.29
CA LYS A 143 -9.72 -6.72 2.12
C LYS A 143 -10.23 -6.93 3.54
N ALA A 144 -10.96 -5.96 4.09
CA ALA A 144 -11.60 -6.08 5.38
C ALA A 144 -12.62 -7.23 5.38
N GLU A 145 -13.48 -7.30 4.36
CA GLU A 145 -14.45 -8.37 4.20
C GLU A 145 -13.77 -9.73 4.06
N GLN A 146 -12.71 -9.83 3.25
CA GLN A 146 -11.92 -11.07 3.12
C GLN A 146 -11.40 -11.56 4.48
N LEU A 147 -10.83 -10.66 5.29
CA LEU A 147 -10.30 -11.00 6.62
C LEU A 147 -11.41 -11.40 7.59
N ALA A 148 -12.56 -10.73 7.53
CA ALA A 148 -13.72 -11.07 8.34
C ALA A 148 -14.27 -12.46 7.97
N ARG A 149 -14.41 -12.79 6.68
CA ARG A 149 -14.78 -14.15 6.23
C ARG A 149 -13.77 -15.20 6.69
N GLN A 150 -12.47 -14.89 6.67
CA GLN A 150 -11.45 -15.81 7.20
C GLN A 150 -11.61 -16.03 8.70
N ALA A 151 -11.92 -14.98 9.46
CA ALA A 151 -12.18 -15.08 10.89
C ALA A 151 -13.44 -15.93 11.18
N ASP A 152 -14.51 -15.72 10.42
CA ASP A 152 -15.76 -16.49 10.52
C ASP A 152 -15.55 -17.98 10.20
N ALA A 153 -14.75 -18.27 9.17
CA ALA A 153 -14.37 -19.64 8.81
C ALA A 153 -13.59 -20.38 9.90
N LEU A 154 -13.00 -19.67 10.87
CA LEU A 154 -12.39 -20.32 12.03
C LEU A 154 -13.42 -20.92 12.99
N GLN A 155 -14.70 -20.57 12.88
CA GLN A 155 -15.80 -21.09 13.71
C GLN A 155 -15.49 -21.06 15.21
N VAL A 156 -14.85 -19.99 15.67
CA VAL A 156 -14.48 -19.81 17.08
C VAL A 156 -15.63 -19.18 17.85
N ARG A 157 -15.72 -19.50 19.15
CA ARG A 157 -16.65 -18.83 20.05
C ARG A 157 -16.01 -17.54 20.57
N TYR A 158 -16.59 -16.41 20.19
CA TYR A 158 -16.19 -15.09 20.69
C TYR A 158 -16.86 -14.83 22.05
N ALA A 159 -16.17 -14.10 22.92
CA ALA A 159 -16.77 -13.63 24.16
C ALA A 159 -17.79 -12.50 23.88
N PRO A 160 -18.80 -12.27 24.74
CA PRO A 160 -19.85 -11.27 24.49
C PRO A 160 -19.36 -9.83 24.28
N ASN A 161 -18.18 -9.49 24.81
CA ASN A 161 -17.56 -8.17 24.71
C ASN A 161 -16.53 -8.06 23.57
N GLN A 162 -16.32 -9.13 22.81
CA GLN A 162 -15.41 -9.14 21.67
C GLN A 162 -16.13 -8.73 20.40
N ARG A 163 -15.42 -8.04 19.51
CA ARG A 163 -15.90 -7.80 18.15
C ARG A 163 -15.96 -9.12 17.40
N THR A 164 -17.04 -9.34 16.67
CA THR A 164 -17.24 -10.54 15.86
C THR A 164 -17.06 -10.21 14.36
N PRO A 165 -16.87 -11.23 13.49
CA PRO A 165 -16.77 -11.01 12.06
C PRO A 165 -17.97 -10.27 11.46
N GLN A 166 -19.16 -10.48 12.04
CA GLN A 166 -20.41 -9.87 11.59
C GLN A 166 -20.33 -8.34 11.61
N VAL A 167 -19.57 -7.72 12.53
CA VAL A 167 -19.41 -6.26 12.59
C VAL A 167 -18.76 -5.67 11.32
N VAL A 168 -18.07 -6.49 10.52
CA VAL A 168 -17.43 -6.09 9.26
C VAL A 168 -18.24 -6.54 8.04
N LEU A 169 -19.06 -7.57 8.18
CA LEU A 169 -19.81 -8.19 7.08
C LEU A 169 -21.24 -7.65 6.93
N ASP A 170 -21.74 -6.93 7.93
CA ASP A 170 -23.04 -6.23 7.95
C ASP A 170 -22.95 -4.88 7.22
#